data_AF-A0A7X7KYA7-F1
#
_entry.id   AF-A0A7X7KYA7-F1
#
_cell.length_a   1.000
_cell.length_b   1.000
_cell.length_c   1.000
_cell.angle_alpha   90.00
_cell.angle_beta   90.00
_cell.angle_gamma   90.00
#
_symmetry.space_group_name_H-M   'P 1'
#
loop_
_entity.id
_entity.type
_entity.pdbx_description
1 polymer ?
#
loop_
_entity_poly.entity_id
_entity_poly.type
_entity_poly.pdbx_seq_one_letter_code
_entity_poly.pdbx_strand_id
1 'polypeptide(L)'
;MTTRPRPTDAARRAPMWRRTLRSPWLLLVAALAILLPLEPRLRQMRQSRYPLAGSPAGQPVWVQVVMVGLGGFRGLISEVLWLRASRLQEQGRYFEQVQLAEWITALDPRATDAWVFNAWNLAYNISAMMPRHTDRLIWIEAGIALLRDRAIPANPSDARLYRELGWLFQNKVGEDFDAAHLLYKLELARGLADALLPDGAPPAADSEAAALLLARFRLDAVAMRRLEEELGARFDWRLPHVHAIYWAWNGLPFADGFEHQALRRMIHQNLMVLVERGRFTGDLAQGRYETRPDLGLIPVTERFLEATVRQYPNERDIHARFLAVAIRFLTRAGDAEGARQRYDRLRQLAGQRHYLPPLEQLAAGEIPEDFFQPLPPPPPAAAPPAGD
;
A
#
# COMPACT_ATOMS: atom_id res chain seq x y z
N MET A 1 -11.55 -67.67 61.58
CA MET A 1 -10.36 -67.26 60.79
C MET A 1 -10.88 -66.79 59.44
N THR A 2 -10.74 -65.56 58.95
CA THR A 2 -9.82 -64.44 59.21
C THR A 2 -10.54 -63.13 58.86
N THR A 3 -10.38 -62.11 59.70
CA THR A 3 -10.99 -60.78 59.62
C THR A 3 -10.23 -59.89 58.64
N ARG A 4 -10.93 -59.24 57.69
CA ARG A 4 -10.34 -58.17 56.83
C ARG A 4 -10.02 -56.93 57.68
N PRO A 5 -8.83 -56.31 57.56
CA PRO A 5 -8.53 -55.06 58.24
C PRO A 5 -9.17 -53.86 57.52
N ARG A 6 -9.64 -52.87 58.29
CA ARG A 6 -10.05 -51.56 57.79
C ARG A 6 -8.82 -50.80 57.26
N PRO A 7 -8.94 -50.02 56.17
CA PRO A 7 -7.86 -49.15 55.74
C PRO A 7 -7.61 -48.08 56.81
N THR A 8 -6.36 -48.00 57.28
CA THR A 8 -5.87 -46.96 58.18
C THR A 8 -5.80 -45.62 57.46
N ASP A 9 -6.16 -44.59 58.21
CA ASP A 9 -6.35 -43.20 57.81
C ASP A 9 -5.00 -42.48 57.57
N ALA A 10 -4.17 -43.01 56.66
CA ALA A 10 -2.81 -42.51 56.39
C ALA A 10 -2.69 -41.68 55.09
N ALA A 11 -3.79 -41.15 54.56
CA ALA A 11 -3.81 -40.43 53.28
C ALA A 11 -4.27 -38.96 53.40
N ARG A 12 -4.08 -38.31 54.55
CA ARG A 12 -4.36 -36.87 54.69
C ARG A 12 -3.19 -36.11 55.28
N ARG A 13 -2.47 -35.44 54.37
CA ARG A 13 -1.93 -34.06 54.43
C ARG A 13 -0.58 -34.02 53.70
N ALA A 14 -0.64 -33.88 52.38
CA ALA A 14 0.46 -33.24 51.68
C ALA A 14 0.64 -31.84 52.30
N PRO A 15 1.87 -31.44 52.68
CA PRO A 15 2.07 -30.21 53.42
C PRO A 15 1.63 -29.00 52.58
N MET A 16 0.92 -28.08 53.23
CA MET A 16 0.17 -26.97 52.63
C MET A 16 1.02 -26.09 51.70
N TRP A 17 2.34 -26.07 51.90
CA TRP A 17 3.30 -25.32 51.09
C TRP A 17 3.52 -25.88 49.67
N ARG A 18 3.14 -27.13 49.37
CA ARG A 18 3.27 -27.67 48.00
C ARG A 18 2.10 -27.31 47.07
N ARG A 19 0.99 -26.77 47.60
CA ARG A 19 -0.13 -26.26 46.78
C ARG A 19 0.02 -24.79 46.41
N THR A 20 0.72 -23.99 47.22
CA THR A 20 0.95 -22.57 46.93
C THR A 20 1.89 -22.38 45.73
N LEU A 21 2.91 -23.21 45.55
CA LEU A 21 3.85 -23.10 44.41
C LEU A 21 3.27 -23.40 43.01
N ARG A 22 1.99 -23.78 42.88
CA ARG A 22 1.33 -24.03 41.58
C ARG A 22 0.36 -22.93 41.14
N SER A 23 0.24 -21.84 41.91
CA SER A 23 -0.61 -20.72 41.49
C SER A 23 0.06 -20.01 40.30
N PRO A 24 -0.62 -19.87 39.14
CA PRO A 24 -0.08 -19.13 38.00
C PRO A 24 0.26 -17.68 38.38
N TRP A 25 -0.41 -17.15 39.40
CA TRP A 25 -0.13 -15.83 39.99
C TRP A 25 1.21 -15.75 40.71
N LEU A 26 1.66 -16.83 41.37
CA LEU A 26 2.96 -16.84 42.02
C LEU A 26 4.11 -16.97 41.01
N LEU A 27 3.88 -17.68 39.90
CA LEU A 27 4.80 -17.71 38.76
C LEU A 27 4.86 -16.35 38.06
N LEU A 28 3.72 -15.68 37.90
CA LEU A 28 3.65 -14.34 37.32
C LEU A 28 4.34 -13.30 38.22
N VAL A 29 4.10 -13.33 39.53
CA VAL A 29 4.76 -12.44 40.51
C VAL A 29 6.26 -12.72 40.56
N ALA A 30 6.68 -13.98 40.54
CA ALA A 30 8.10 -14.33 40.49
C ALA A 30 8.75 -13.88 39.17
N ALA A 31 8.08 -14.07 38.02
CA ALA A 31 8.55 -13.59 36.73
C ALA A 31 8.66 -12.07 36.69
N LEU A 32 7.65 -11.35 37.19
CA LEU A 32 7.66 -9.90 37.37
C LEU A 32 8.79 -9.44 38.29
N ALA A 33 8.99 -10.11 39.43
CA ALA A 33 10.04 -9.79 40.39
C ALA A 33 11.45 -10.03 39.84
N ILE A 34 11.61 -10.92 38.85
CA ILE A 34 12.88 -11.15 38.13
C ILE A 34 13.04 -10.16 36.98
N LEU A 35 11.98 -9.90 36.21
CA LEU A 35 12.02 -9.07 35.00
C LEU A 35 12.11 -7.57 35.31
N LEU A 36 11.43 -7.08 36.34
CA LEU A 36 11.46 -5.67 36.75
C LEU A 36 12.88 -5.16 37.09
N PRO A 37 13.69 -5.84 37.93
CA PRO A 37 15.06 -5.42 38.20
C PRO A 37 16.04 -5.72 37.05
N LEU A 38 15.67 -6.60 36.12
CA LEU A 38 16.47 -6.88 34.92
C LEU A 38 16.19 -5.85 33.82
N GLU A 39 15.07 -5.14 33.87
CA GLU A 39 14.65 -4.14 32.89
C GLU A 39 15.70 -3.03 32.67
N PRO A 40 16.30 -2.39 33.70
CA PRO A 40 17.29 -1.34 33.49
C PRO A 40 18.55 -1.87 32.80
N ARG A 41 18.95 -3.11 33.10
CA ARG A 41 20.09 -3.78 32.47
C ARG A 41 19.78 -4.20 31.03
N LEU A 42 18.60 -4.76 30.76
CA LEU A 42 18.15 -5.07 29.40
C LEU A 42 17.94 -3.80 28.56
N ARG A 43 17.55 -2.70 29.20
CA ARG A 43 17.42 -1.38 28.58
C ARG A 43 18.80 -0.82 28.25
N GLN A 44 19.76 -0.92 29.16
CA GLN A 44 21.16 -0.53 28.92
C GLN A 44 21.82 -1.41 27.84
N MET A 45 21.55 -2.72 27.82
CA MET A 45 22.03 -3.65 26.79
C MET A 45 21.38 -3.40 25.42
N ARG A 46 20.08 -3.05 25.39
CA ARG A 46 19.42 -2.59 24.17
C ARG A 46 20.00 -1.26 23.70
N GLN A 47 20.28 -0.34 24.61
CA GLN A 47 20.93 0.95 24.34
C GLN A 47 22.40 0.82 23.93
N SER A 48 23.11 -0.26 24.26
CA SER A 48 24.50 -0.46 23.82
C SER A 48 24.59 -1.23 22.49
N ARG A 49 23.58 -2.03 22.15
CA ARG A 49 23.49 -2.78 20.88
C ARG A 49 22.73 -2.00 19.79
N TYR A 50 21.80 -1.16 20.22
CA TYR A 50 21.14 -0.09 19.48
C TYR A 50 21.31 1.17 20.33
N PRO A 51 22.39 1.96 20.16
CA PRO A 51 22.43 3.29 20.74
C PRO A 51 21.08 3.96 20.56
N LEU A 52 20.61 4.68 21.57
CA LEU A 52 19.73 5.83 21.38
C LEU A 52 20.49 6.90 20.55
N ALA A 53 21.08 6.47 19.43
CA ALA A 53 21.41 7.28 18.29
C ALA A 53 20.06 7.78 17.78
N GLY A 54 20.02 9.07 17.49
CA GLY A 54 18.80 9.84 17.30
C GLY A 54 17.68 9.06 16.63
N SER A 55 16.48 9.25 17.17
CA SER A 55 15.23 9.00 16.46
C SER A 55 15.45 9.22 14.97
N PRO A 56 15.16 8.26 14.06
CA PRO A 56 15.12 8.56 12.64
C PRO A 56 14.33 9.85 12.50
N ALA A 57 14.96 10.88 11.91
CA ALA A 57 14.42 12.22 11.88
C ALA A 57 12.94 12.16 11.45
N GLY A 58 12.03 12.63 12.32
CA GLY A 58 10.59 12.65 12.04
C GLY A 58 9.69 11.67 12.82
N GLN A 59 10.21 10.76 13.66
CA GLN A 59 9.33 9.90 14.48
C GLN A 59 8.65 10.65 15.64
N PRO A 60 7.33 10.45 15.88
CA PRO A 60 6.62 11.05 17.01
C PRO A 60 7.12 10.60 18.39
N VAL A 61 7.09 11.52 19.37
CA VAL A 61 7.51 11.29 20.76
C VAL A 61 6.73 10.14 21.42
N TRP A 62 5.43 10.00 21.13
CA TRP A 62 4.60 8.95 21.73
C TRP A 62 5.10 7.54 21.42
N VAL A 63 5.71 7.32 20.24
CA VAL A 63 6.27 6.01 19.85
C VAL A 63 7.37 5.62 20.83
N GLN A 64 8.25 6.56 21.16
CA GLN A 64 9.34 6.34 22.12
C GLN A 64 8.80 6.06 23.52
N VAL A 65 7.78 6.82 23.95
CA VAL A 65 7.14 6.64 25.26
C VAL A 65 6.51 5.26 25.38
N VAL A 66 5.78 4.78 24.38
CA VAL A 66 5.15 3.45 24.42
C VAL A 66 6.21 2.34 24.42
N MET A 67 7.21 2.44 23.53
CA MET A 67 8.27 1.44 23.39
C MET A 67 9.14 1.32 24.65
N VAL A 68 9.35 2.42 25.36
CA VAL A 68 10.14 2.48 26.59
C VAL A 68 9.31 2.20 27.83
N GLY A 69 8.13 2.78 27.94
CA GLY A 69 7.33 2.82 29.17
C GLY A 69 6.60 1.52 29.49
N LEU A 70 6.16 0.77 28.48
CA LEU A 70 5.43 -0.50 28.67
C LEU A 70 6.32 -1.74 28.52
N GLY A 71 7.58 -1.57 28.14
CA GLY A 71 8.55 -2.66 28.02
C GLY A 71 8.02 -3.87 27.25
N GLY A 72 8.10 -5.06 27.85
CA GLY A 72 7.56 -6.31 27.28
C GLY A 72 6.04 -6.48 27.45
N PHE A 73 5.39 -5.73 28.34
CA PHE A 73 3.95 -5.85 28.60
C PHE A 73 3.11 -5.37 27.41
N ARG A 74 3.63 -4.45 26.60
CA ARG A 74 2.94 -3.97 25.39
C ARG A 74 2.53 -5.10 24.44
N GLY A 75 3.36 -6.13 24.30
CA GLY A 75 3.06 -7.30 23.46
C GLY A 75 1.90 -8.12 24.03
N LEU A 76 1.92 -8.40 25.33
CA LEU A 76 0.82 -9.13 26.00
C LEU A 76 -0.52 -8.39 25.89
N ILE A 77 -0.50 -7.06 26.07
CA ILE A 77 -1.71 -6.25 25.93
C ILE A 77 -2.19 -6.28 24.47
N SER A 78 -1.28 -6.15 23.50
CA SER A 78 -1.60 -6.23 22.08
C SER A 78 -2.29 -7.55 21.72
N GLU A 79 -1.77 -8.70 22.19
CA GLU A 79 -2.39 -10.02 21.97
C GLU A 79 -3.81 -10.12 22.56
N VAL A 80 -4.04 -9.56 23.75
CA VAL A 80 -5.39 -9.53 24.35
C VAL A 80 -6.35 -8.68 23.51
N LEU A 81 -5.88 -7.54 23.00
CA LEU A 81 -6.68 -6.70 22.13
C LEU A 81 -6.96 -7.36 20.77
N TRP A 82 -6.02 -8.10 20.20
CA TRP A 82 -6.24 -8.93 19.02
C TRP A 82 -7.33 -9.97 19.24
N LEU A 83 -7.28 -10.71 20.35
CA LEU A 83 -8.32 -11.69 20.69
C LEU A 83 -9.70 -11.01 20.85
N ARG A 84 -9.76 -9.82 21.44
CA ARG A 84 -11.00 -9.05 21.55
C ARG A 84 -11.49 -8.59 20.17
N ALA A 85 -10.61 -8.08 19.33
CA ALA A 85 -10.93 -7.64 17.97
C ALA A 85 -11.50 -8.80 17.14
N SER A 86 -10.87 -9.98 17.17
CA SER A 86 -11.37 -11.18 16.48
C SER A 86 -12.77 -11.56 16.94
N ARG A 87 -13.00 -11.65 18.26
CA ARG A 87 -14.32 -12.00 18.81
C ARG A 87 -15.42 -11.01 18.42
N LEU A 88 -15.12 -9.71 18.47
CA LEU A 88 -16.09 -8.69 18.08
C LEU A 88 -16.40 -8.77 16.58
N GLN A 89 -15.41 -9.05 15.75
CA GLN A 89 -15.57 -9.22 14.31
C GLN A 89 -16.41 -10.45 13.97
N GLU A 90 -16.15 -11.59 14.62
CA GLU A 90 -16.98 -12.82 14.50
C GLU A 90 -18.44 -12.59 14.92
N GLN A 91 -18.68 -11.70 15.89
CA GLN A 91 -20.01 -11.32 16.36
C GLN A 91 -20.69 -10.26 15.48
N GLY A 92 -20.05 -9.77 14.42
CA GLY A 92 -20.56 -8.68 13.59
C GLY A 92 -20.58 -7.30 14.28
N ARG A 93 -19.83 -7.15 15.38
CA ARG A 93 -19.76 -5.93 16.19
C ARG A 93 -18.55 -5.09 15.79
N TYR A 94 -18.70 -4.36 14.69
CA TYR A 94 -17.56 -3.65 14.10
C TYR A 94 -17.22 -2.31 14.77
N PHE A 95 -18.15 -1.64 15.45
CA PHE A 95 -17.97 -0.26 15.93
C PHE A 95 -16.65 0.01 16.69
N GLU A 96 -16.17 -0.93 17.49
CA GLU A 96 -14.94 -0.77 18.28
C GLU A 96 -13.66 -1.11 17.49
N GLN A 97 -13.76 -1.64 16.27
CA GLN A 97 -12.61 -2.14 15.49
C GLN A 97 -11.62 -1.05 15.14
N VAL A 98 -12.08 0.16 14.80
CA VAL A 98 -11.16 1.30 14.57
C VAL A 98 -10.34 1.56 15.82
N GLN A 99 -11.00 1.62 16.99
CA GLN A 99 -10.30 1.92 18.23
C GLN A 99 -9.33 0.80 18.60
N LEU A 100 -9.74 -0.47 18.46
CA LEU A 100 -8.85 -1.60 18.74
C LEU A 100 -7.66 -1.64 17.78
N ALA A 101 -7.86 -1.39 16.49
CA ALA A 101 -6.80 -1.27 15.51
C ALA A 101 -5.78 -0.20 15.90
N GLU A 102 -6.24 0.99 16.31
CA GLU A 102 -5.36 2.06 16.79
C GLU A 102 -4.56 1.66 18.03
N TRP A 103 -5.17 0.95 18.98
CA TRP A 103 -4.49 0.56 20.23
C TRP A 103 -3.49 -0.56 19.99
N ILE A 104 -3.88 -1.58 19.23
CA ILE A 104 -3.01 -2.69 18.82
C ILE A 104 -1.76 -2.13 18.14
N THR A 105 -1.96 -1.25 17.17
CA THR A 105 -0.85 -0.68 16.39
C THR A 105 -0.03 0.33 17.19
N ALA A 106 -0.63 1.11 18.09
CA ALA A 106 0.11 1.97 19.00
C ALA A 106 0.96 1.20 20.02
N LEU A 107 0.54 0.00 20.45
CA LEU A 107 1.27 -0.86 21.38
C LEU A 107 2.45 -1.60 20.72
N ASP A 108 2.36 -1.85 19.41
CA ASP A 108 3.47 -2.35 18.63
C ASP A 108 3.75 -1.50 17.38
N PRO A 109 4.23 -0.26 17.58
CA PRO A 109 4.31 0.71 16.50
C PRO A 109 5.33 0.33 15.43
N ARG A 110 6.27 -0.57 15.72
CA ARG A 110 7.29 -1.06 14.78
C ARG A 110 6.87 -2.32 14.01
N ALA A 111 5.72 -2.92 14.34
CA ALA A 111 5.18 -4.05 13.61
C ALA A 111 4.41 -3.59 12.39
N THR A 112 5.11 -3.36 11.27
CA THR A 112 4.53 -2.95 9.98
C THR A 112 3.35 -3.84 9.57
N ASP A 113 3.46 -5.16 9.76
CA ASP A 113 2.37 -6.10 9.45
C ASP A 113 1.10 -5.83 10.24
N ALA A 114 1.18 -5.38 11.50
CA ALA A 114 0.01 -5.04 12.30
C ALA A 114 -0.70 -3.81 11.73
N TRP A 115 0.05 -2.79 11.29
CA TRP A 115 -0.52 -1.61 10.63
C TRP A 115 -1.21 -1.98 9.32
N VAL A 116 -0.51 -2.72 8.46
CA VAL A 116 -1.02 -3.14 7.15
C VAL A 116 -2.26 -4.01 7.32
N PHE A 117 -2.20 -5.04 8.17
CA PHE A 117 -3.34 -5.91 8.43
C PHE A 117 -4.56 -5.12 8.91
N ASN A 118 -4.40 -4.25 9.92
CA ASN A 118 -5.54 -3.52 10.47
C ASN A 118 -6.14 -2.56 9.43
N ALA A 119 -5.29 -1.84 8.68
CA ALA A 119 -5.77 -0.94 7.63
C ALA A 119 -6.53 -1.70 6.53
N TRP A 120 -6.00 -2.85 6.09
CA TRP A 120 -6.67 -3.73 5.14
C TRP A 120 -7.96 -4.33 5.70
N ASN A 121 -7.97 -4.77 6.96
CA ASN A 121 -9.16 -5.34 7.58
C ASN A 121 -10.29 -4.30 7.67
N LEU A 122 -9.98 -3.05 8.01
CA LEU A 122 -10.94 -1.94 7.97
C LEU A 122 -11.42 -1.68 6.53
N ALA A 123 -10.48 -1.46 5.61
CA ALA A 123 -10.79 -1.01 4.25
C ALA A 123 -11.43 -2.09 3.35
N TYR A 124 -11.14 -3.37 3.56
CA TYR A 124 -11.65 -4.46 2.72
C TYR A 124 -12.65 -5.35 3.46
N ASN A 125 -12.25 -5.93 4.59
CA ASN A 125 -13.06 -6.96 5.24
C ASN A 125 -14.29 -6.36 5.90
N ILE A 126 -14.10 -5.39 6.78
CA ILE A 126 -15.18 -4.75 7.54
C ILE A 126 -16.05 -3.89 6.61
N SER A 127 -15.43 -3.12 5.72
CA SER A 127 -16.19 -2.32 4.75
C SER A 127 -17.13 -3.18 3.90
N ALA A 128 -16.71 -4.37 3.46
CA ALA A 128 -17.56 -5.27 2.68
C ALA A 128 -18.77 -5.80 3.48
N MET A 129 -18.70 -5.84 4.81
CA MET A 129 -19.81 -6.26 5.68
C MET A 129 -20.85 -5.16 5.88
N MET A 130 -20.57 -3.92 5.47
CA MET A 130 -21.51 -2.82 5.67
C MET A 130 -22.65 -2.87 4.64
N PRO A 131 -23.92 -2.85 5.10
CA PRO A 131 -25.08 -2.86 4.20
C PRO A 131 -25.17 -1.60 3.35
N ARG A 132 -24.88 -0.43 3.95
CA ARG A 132 -24.96 0.87 3.25
C ARG A 132 -23.61 1.22 2.64
N HIS A 133 -23.62 1.61 1.36
CA HIS A 133 -22.41 2.04 0.64
C HIS A 133 -21.69 3.21 1.31
N THR A 134 -22.43 4.14 1.89
CA THR A 134 -21.86 5.27 2.65
C THR A 134 -21.08 4.83 3.88
N ASP A 135 -21.51 3.74 4.54
CA ASP A 135 -20.82 3.24 5.73
C ASP A 135 -19.52 2.55 5.34
N ARG A 136 -19.46 1.92 4.16
CA ARG A 136 -18.21 1.34 3.63
C ARG A 136 -17.12 2.39 3.55
N LEU A 137 -17.47 3.59 3.08
CA LEU A 137 -16.52 4.69 2.94
C LEU A 137 -15.88 5.07 4.28
N ILE A 138 -16.65 5.13 5.37
CA ILE A 138 -16.12 5.43 6.71
C ILE A 138 -15.01 4.46 7.10
N TRP A 139 -15.18 3.16 6.82
CA TRP A 139 -14.18 2.14 7.11
C TRP A 139 -12.96 2.20 6.17
N ILE A 140 -13.18 2.54 4.90
CA ILE A 140 -12.10 2.76 3.93
C ILE A 140 -11.25 3.95 4.35
N GLU A 141 -11.88 5.07 4.69
CA GLU A 141 -11.22 6.28 5.21
C GLU A 141 -10.49 6.00 6.51
N ALA A 142 -11.05 5.19 7.42
CA ALA A 142 -10.36 4.77 8.64
C ALA A 142 -9.09 3.95 8.32
N GLY A 143 -9.13 3.03 7.35
CA GLY A 143 -7.95 2.28 6.92
C GLY A 143 -6.87 3.18 6.28
N ILE A 144 -7.28 4.12 5.42
CA ILE A 144 -6.41 5.13 4.81
C ILE A 144 -5.76 6.00 5.90
N ALA A 145 -6.56 6.54 6.81
CA ALA A 145 -6.10 7.38 7.92
C ALA A 145 -5.15 6.61 8.85
N LEU A 146 -5.41 5.33 9.13
CA LEU A 146 -4.51 4.51 9.95
C LEU A 146 -3.11 4.42 9.34
N LEU A 147 -2.98 4.16 8.04
CA LEU A 147 -1.67 4.12 7.38
C LEU A 147 -1.05 5.52 7.28
N ARG A 148 -1.81 6.47 6.76
CA ARG A 148 -1.36 7.81 6.40
C ARG A 148 -1.03 8.68 7.61
N ASP A 149 -1.91 8.69 8.61
CA ASP A 149 -1.82 9.62 9.74
C ASP A 149 -1.07 9.03 10.94
N ARG A 150 -0.93 7.69 11.01
CA ARG A 150 -0.31 7.00 12.15
C ARG A 150 0.87 6.12 11.74
N ALA A 151 0.68 5.17 10.83
CA ALA A 151 1.69 4.18 10.51
C ALA A 151 2.94 4.80 9.87
N ILE A 152 2.76 5.64 8.83
CA ILE A 152 3.86 6.31 8.14
C ILE A 152 4.61 7.25 9.09
N PRO A 153 3.96 8.15 9.88
CA PRO A 153 4.66 8.94 10.89
C PRO A 153 5.42 8.09 11.91
N ALA A 154 4.87 6.96 12.35
CA ALA A 154 5.55 6.06 13.28
C ALA A 154 6.76 5.33 12.64
N ASN A 155 6.71 5.09 11.33
CA ASN A 155 7.70 4.32 10.58
C ASN A 155 8.03 4.98 9.22
N PRO A 156 8.59 6.21 9.21
CA PRO A 156 8.67 7.02 7.99
C PRO A 156 9.60 6.43 6.93
N SER A 157 10.54 5.59 7.34
CA SER A 157 11.51 4.92 6.47
C SER A 157 11.05 3.54 5.97
N ASP A 158 9.80 3.15 6.22
CA ASP A 158 9.28 1.86 5.76
C ASP A 158 8.52 2.05 4.44
N ALA A 159 9.21 1.80 3.32
CA ALA A 159 8.66 1.93 1.97
C ALA A 159 7.38 1.12 1.75
N ARG A 160 7.21 -0.01 2.44
CA ARG A 160 6.02 -0.85 2.30
C ARG A 160 4.77 -0.11 2.74
N LEU A 161 4.82 0.73 3.78
CA LEU A 161 3.64 1.48 4.22
C LEU A 161 3.13 2.45 3.16
N TYR A 162 4.05 3.08 2.40
CA TYR A 162 3.70 3.93 1.27
C TYR A 162 3.08 3.12 0.13
N ARG A 163 3.63 1.93 -0.15
CA ARG A 163 3.05 1.00 -1.14
C ARG A 163 1.63 0.58 -0.75
N GLU A 164 1.42 0.18 0.50
CA GLU A 164 0.12 -0.29 0.97
C GLU A 164 -0.92 0.85 1.00
N LEU A 165 -0.51 2.08 1.34
CA LEU A 165 -1.38 3.26 1.24
C LEU A 165 -1.72 3.57 -0.23
N GLY A 166 -0.73 3.56 -1.11
CA GLY A 166 -0.95 3.74 -2.55
C GLY A 166 -1.85 2.65 -3.13
N TRP A 167 -1.75 1.42 -2.63
CA TRP A 167 -2.62 0.31 -3.01
C TRP A 167 -4.08 0.54 -2.60
N LEU A 168 -4.36 1.10 -1.41
CA LEU A 168 -5.73 1.47 -1.04
C LEU A 168 -6.33 2.48 -2.02
N PHE A 169 -5.56 3.50 -2.43
CA PHE A 169 -6.02 4.46 -3.42
C PHE A 169 -6.21 3.83 -4.81
N GLN A 170 -5.24 3.06 -5.29
CA GLN A 170 -5.31 2.41 -6.60
C GLN A 170 -6.44 1.37 -6.65
N ASN A 171 -6.40 0.37 -5.78
CA ASN A 171 -7.24 -0.81 -5.88
C ASN A 171 -8.61 -0.64 -5.21
N LYS A 172 -8.67 -0.10 -3.98
CA LYS A 172 -9.94 0.00 -3.25
C LYS A 172 -10.78 1.19 -3.70
N VAL A 173 -10.15 2.35 -3.93
CA VAL A 173 -10.85 3.57 -4.37
C VAL A 173 -10.86 3.70 -5.89
N GLY A 174 -9.75 3.39 -6.57
CA GLY A 174 -9.52 3.68 -7.98
C GLY A 174 -10.13 2.70 -8.98
N GLU A 175 -10.19 1.42 -8.66
CA GLU A 175 -10.78 0.39 -9.54
C GLU A 175 -12.32 0.33 -9.42
N ASP A 176 -12.94 -0.63 -10.11
CA ASP A 176 -14.39 -0.81 -10.22
C ASP A 176 -14.90 -2.13 -9.60
N PHE A 177 -14.06 -2.83 -8.85
CA PHE A 177 -14.40 -4.12 -8.24
C PHE A 177 -15.49 -4.05 -7.15
N ASP A 178 -15.67 -2.90 -6.50
CA ASP A 178 -16.70 -2.68 -5.47
C ASP A 178 -17.88 -1.92 -6.09
N ALA A 179 -19.11 -2.39 -5.91
CA ALA A 179 -20.31 -1.74 -6.44
C ALA A 179 -20.47 -0.26 -6.00
N ALA A 180 -19.83 0.14 -4.90
CA ALA A 180 -19.82 1.51 -4.41
C ALA A 180 -18.62 2.34 -4.88
N HIS A 181 -17.79 1.85 -5.82
CA HIS A 181 -16.55 2.51 -6.20
C HIS A 181 -16.75 3.97 -6.68
N LEU A 182 -17.82 4.26 -7.43
CA LEU A 182 -18.11 5.63 -7.88
C LEU A 182 -18.38 6.58 -6.72
N LEU A 183 -19.02 6.10 -5.65
CA LEU A 183 -19.21 6.88 -4.43
C LEU A 183 -17.87 7.24 -3.80
N TYR A 184 -16.94 6.28 -3.71
CA TYR A 184 -15.62 6.52 -3.10
C TYR A 184 -14.84 7.57 -3.88
N LYS A 185 -14.84 7.47 -5.21
CA LYS A 185 -14.16 8.42 -6.10
C LYS A 185 -14.79 9.81 -6.02
N LEU A 186 -16.12 9.88 -5.97
CA LEU A 186 -16.87 11.13 -5.84
C LEU A 186 -16.59 11.84 -4.51
N GLU A 187 -16.63 11.11 -3.39
CA GLU A 187 -16.40 11.69 -2.07
C GLU A 187 -14.93 12.12 -1.88
N LEU A 188 -13.97 11.38 -2.45
CA LEU A 188 -12.58 11.83 -2.52
C LEU A 188 -12.47 13.16 -3.28
N ALA A 189 -13.05 13.23 -4.48
CA ALA A 189 -13.02 14.43 -5.32
C ALA A 189 -13.71 15.62 -4.63
N ARG A 190 -14.86 15.41 -3.99
CA ARG A 190 -15.58 16.42 -3.20
C ARG A 190 -14.75 16.91 -2.02
N GLY A 191 -14.13 15.99 -1.28
CA GLY A 191 -13.32 16.34 -0.12
C GLY A 191 -12.15 17.26 -0.45
N LEU A 192 -11.59 17.12 -1.66
CA LEU A 192 -10.44 17.89 -2.15
C LEU A 192 -10.83 19.18 -2.87
N ALA A 193 -12.08 19.31 -3.35
CA ALA A 193 -12.49 20.38 -4.27
C ALA A 193 -12.20 21.79 -3.74
N ASP A 194 -12.47 22.05 -2.46
CA ASP A 194 -12.26 23.36 -1.84
C ASP A 194 -10.77 23.69 -1.60
N ALA A 195 -9.91 22.68 -1.70
CA ALA A 195 -8.48 22.77 -1.41
C ALA A 195 -7.60 22.68 -2.68
N LEU A 196 -8.22 22.56 -3.85
CA LEU A 196 -7.55 22.50 -5.15
C LEU A 196 -7.95 23.69 -6.02
N LEU A 197 -7.19 23.92 -7.10
CA LEU A 197 -7.61 24.83 -8.16
C LEU A 197 -8.77 24.21 -8.98
N PRO A 198 -9.56 25.01 -9.74
CA PRO A 198 -10.73 24.51 -10.47
C PRO A 198 -10.44 23.37 -11.45
N ASP A 199 -9.25 23.35 -12.03
CA ASP A 199 -8.74 22.31 -12.92
C ASP A 199 -8.19 21.07 -12.20
N GLY A 200 -8.21 21.05 -10.86
CA GLY A 200 -7.71 19.97 -10.03
C GLY A 200 -6.21 20.07 -9.70
N ALA A 201 -5.54 21.15 -10.08
CA ALA A 201 -4.12 21.38 -9.79
C ALA A 201 -3.87 21.78 -8.31
N PRO A 202 -2.65 21.55 -7.78
CA PRO A 202 -2.30 21.97 -6.42
C PRO A 202 -2.33 23.49 -6.24
N PRO A 203 -2.84 24.02 -5.11
CA PRO A 203 -2.86 25.45 -4.82
C PRO A 203 -1.46 25.96 -4.43
N ALA A 204 -1.24 27.28 -4.41
CA ALA A 204 0.04 27.88 -3.98
C ALA A 204 0.48 27.39 -2.58
N ALA A 205 1.79 27.17 -2.38
CA ALA A 205 2.36 26.49 -1.19
C ALA A 205 1.97 27.12 0.15
N ASP A 206 1.85 28.44 0.15
CA ASP A 206 1.59 29.31 1.29
C ASP A 206 0.10 29.67 1.46
N SER A 207 -0.77 29.10 0.62
CA SER A 207 -2.22 29.35 0.69
C SER A 207 -2.90 28.58 1.83
N GLU A 208 -4.05 29.09 2.27
CA GLU A 208 -4.93 28.38 3.22
C GLU A 208 -5.40 27.02 2.65
N ALA A 209 -5.64 26.95 1.34
CA ALA A 209 -5.96 25.69 0.65
C ALA A 209 -4.84 24.65 0.77
N ALA A 210 -3.56 25.05 0.66
CA ALA A 210 -2.44 24.15 0.88
C ALA A 210 -2.36 23.68 2.34
N ALA A 211 -2.63 24.55 3.32
CA ALA A 211 -2.71 24.17 4.72
C ALA A 211 -3.84 23.16 4.97
N LEU A 212 -4.99 23.32 4.32
CA LEU A 212 -6.13 22.39 4.38
C LEU A 212 -5.78 21.02 3.77
N LEU A 213 -5.12 21.00 2.61
CA LEU A 213 -4.61 19.76 1.99
C LEU A 213 -3.69 18.99 2.94
N LEU A 214 -2.73 19.69 3.56
CA LEU A 214 -1.78 19.07 4.47
C LEU A 214 -2.48 18.57 5.74
N ALA A 215 -3.39 19.36 6.32
CA ALA A 215 -4.05 19.01 7.57
C ALA A 215 -5.01 17.83 7.41
N ARG A 216 -5.84 17.81 6.35
CA ARG A 216 -6.92 16.83 6.16
C ARG A 216 -6.48 15.61 5.34
N PHE A 217 -5.64 15.82 4.35
CA PHE A 217 -5.27 14.78 3.37
C PHE A 217 -3.81 14.34 3.44
N ARG A 218 -2.97 15.01 4.26
CA ARG A 218 -1.51 14.82 4.29
C ARG A 218 -0.85 14.99 2.92
N LEU A 219 -1.44 15.84 2.08
CA LEU A 219 -0.89 16.22 0.80
C LEU A 219 -0.13 17.54 0.97
N ASP A 220 1.17 17.51 0.75
CA ASP A 220 2.02 18.70 0.77
C ASP A 220 2.03 19.31 -0.64
N ALA A 221 1.50 20.52 -0.79
CA ALA A 221 1.43 21.23 -2.07
C ALA A 221 2.79 21.44 -2.73
N VAL A 222 3.89 21.55 -1.97
CA VAL A 222 5.26 21.61 -2.50
C VAL A 222 5.66 20.26 -3.08
N ALA A 223 5.41 19.16 -2.35
CA ALA A 223 5.69 17.82 -2.83
C ALA A 223 4.84 17.45 -4.06
N MET A 224 3.56 17.85 -4.09
CA MET A 224 2.66 17.67 -5.24
C MET A 224 3.23 18.32 -6.51
N ARG A 225 3.66 19.58 -6.43
CA ARG A 225 4.29 20.28 -7.56
C ARG A 225 5.62 19.67 -7.97
N ARG A 226 6.44 19.27 -7.00
CA ARG A 226 7.73 18.65 -7.26
C ARG A 226 7.56 17.32 -7.99
N LEU A 227 6.57 16.50 -7.59
CA LEU A 227 6.21 15.27 -8.30
C LEU A 227 5.84 15.57 -9.76
N GLU A 228 4.97 16.55 -9.99
CA GLU A 228 4.56 16.97 -11.32
C GLU A 228 5.74 17.46 -12.17
N GLU A 229 6.65 18.23 -11.59
CA GLU A 229 7.88 18.70 -12.25
C GLU A 229 8.84 17.55 -12.59
N GLU A 230 9.12 16.65 -11.64
CA GLU A 230 10.03 15.53 -11.84
C GLU A 230 9.51 14.53 -12.87
N LEU A 231 8.19 14.29 -12.91
CA LEU A 231 7.58 13.44 -13.94
C LEU A 231 7.40 14.18 -15.28
N GLY A 232 7.34 15.52 -15.25
CA GLY A 232 6.99 16.34 -16.40
C GLY A 232 5.52 16.15 -16.80
N ALA A 233 4.62 16.10 -15.82
CA ALA A 233 3.17 15.94 -15.98
C ALA A 233 2.39 16.98 -15.19
N ARG A 234 1.12 17.16 -15.54
CA ARG A 234 0.12 17.84 -14.73
C ARG A 234 -0.97 16.83 -14.39
N PHE A 235 -1.41 16.80 -13.14
CA PHE A 235 -2.41 15.86 -12.69
C PHE A 235 -3.66 16.56 -12.20
N ASP A 236 -4.78 15.87 -12.37
CA ASP A 236 -6.01 16.21 -11.68
C ASP A 236 -6.05 15.48 -10.34
N TRP A 237 -5.74 16.19 -9.25
CA TRP A 237 -5.59 15.60 -7.92
C TRP A 237 -6.89 15.10 -7.30
N ARG A 238 -8.04 15.32 -7.96
CA ARG A 238 -9.32 14.70 -7.59
C ARG A 238 -9.35 13.20 -7.88
N LEU A 239 -8.42 12.69 -8.69
CA LEU A 239 -8.39 11.29 -9.12
C LEU A 239 -7.58 10.41 -8.17
N PRO A 240 -8.10 9.26 -7.71
CA PRO A 240 -7.42 8.40 -6.73
C PRO A 240 -6.06 7.87 -7.21
N HIS A 241 -5.90 7.63 -8.52
CA HIS A 241 -4.65 7.15 -9.11
C HIS A 241 -3.48 8.14 -8.91
N VAL A 242 -3.76 9.44 -8.82
CA VAL A 242 -2.75 10.47 -8.54
C VAL A 242 -2.25 10.35 -7.11
N HIS A 243 -3.13 9.99 -6.17
CA HIS A 243 -2.74 9.75 -4.77
C HIS A 243 -1.88 8.48 -4.66
N ALA A 244 -2.20 7.44 -5.42
CA ALA A 244 -1.36 6.24 -5.49
C ALA A 244 0.04 6.56 -6.01
N ILE A 245 0.17 7.38 -7.07
CA ILE A 245 1.47 7.87 -7.56
C ILE A 245 2.18 8.70 -6.49
N TYR A 246 1.49 9.63 -5.84
CA TYR A 246 2.09 10.51 -4.83
C TYR A 246 2.68 9.71 -3.67
N TRP A 247 1.91 8.79 -3.08
CA TRP A 247 2.42 7.98 -1.98
C TRP A 247 3.54 7.05 -2.44
N ALA A 248 3.42 6.44 -3.62
CA ALA A 248 4.48 5.60 -4.16
C ALA A 248 5.79 6.36 -4.39
N TRP A 249 5.71 7.57 -4.94
CA TRP A 249 6.87 8.44 -5.15
C TRP A 249 7.51 8.88 -3.83
N ASN A 250 6.71 9.24 -2.82
CA ASN A 250 7.22 9.56 -1.48
C ASN A 250 7.89 8.35 -0.78
N GLY A 251 7.51 7.12 -1.14
CA GLY A 251 8.14 5.91 -0.62
C GLY A 251 9.47 5.55 -1.29
N LEU A 252 9.73 6.00 -2.52
CA LEU A 252 10.92 5.63 -3.31
C LEU A 252 12.26 5.91 -2.59
N PRO A 253 12.47 7.04 -1.90
CA PRO A 253 13.73 7.32 -1.20
C PRO A 253 14.07 6.31 -0.09
N PHE A 254 13.09 5.56 0.40
CA PHE A 254 13.24 4.57 1.47
C PHE A 254 13.24 3.13 0.97
N ALA A 255 13.07 2.93 -0.34
CA ALA A 255 12.83 1.62 -0.92
C ALA A 255 14.09 1.04 -1.55
N ASP A 256 14.27 -0.26 -1.37
CA ASP A 256 15.28 -1.06 -2.06
C ASP A 256 14.66 -2.36 -2.61
N GLY A 257 15.44 -3.09 -3.40
CA GLY A 257 15.08 -4.42 -3.91
C GLY A 257 13.65 -4.51 -4.47
N PHE A 258 12.85 -5.38 -3.84
CA PHE A 258 11.45 -5.62 -4.21
C PHE A 258 10.57 -4.38 -4.04
N GLU A 259 10.67 -3.69 -2.90
CA GLU A 259 9.80 -2.54 -2.62
C GLU A 259 10.07 -1.40 -3.60
N HIS A 260 11.33 -1.16 -3.97
CA HIS A 260 11.65 -0.15 -4.99
C HIS A 260 11.02 -0.50 -6.35
N GLN A 261 11.13 -1.76 -6.79
CA GLN A 261 10.47 -2.20 -8.03
C GLN A 261 8.95 -2.06 -7.94
N ALA A 262 8.36 -2.47 -6.82
CA ALA A 262 6.91 -2.45 -6.62
C ALA A 262 6.34 -1.02 -6.60
N LEU A 263 7.04 -0.06 -5.99
CA LEU A 263 6.67 1.35 -6.00
C LEU A 263 6.79 1.97 -7.40
N ARG A 264 7.86 1.68 -8.14
CA ARG A 264 7.97 2.10 -9.55
C ARG A 264 6.85 1.50 -10.39
N ARG A 265 6.51 0.23 -10.14
CA ARG A 265 5.41 -0.45 -10.81
C ARG A 265 4.08 0.23 -10.57
N MET A 266 3.81 0.57 -9.32
CA MET A 266 2.62 1.34 -8.93
C MET A 266 2.56 2.66 -9.70
N ILE A 267 3.66 3.41 -9.79
CA ILE A 267 3.68 4.69 -10.52
C ILE A 267 3.29 4.49 -11.98
N HIS A 268 3.95 3.59 -12.72
CA HIS A 268 3.62 3.44 -14.14
C HIS A 268 2.24 2.82 -14.39
N GLN A 269 1.77 1.90 -13.54
CA GLN A 269 0.40 1.37 -13.66
C GLN A 269 -0.64 2.47 -13.51
N ASN A 270 -0.47 3.37 -12.53
CA ASN A 270 -1.39 4.49 -12.33
C ASN A 270 -1.25 5.54 -13.43
N LEU A 271 -0.05 5.79 -13.97
CA LEU A 271 0.15 6.66 -15.14
C LEU A 271 -0.57 6.11 -16.39
N MET A 272 -0.45 4.80 -16.65
CA MET A 272 -1.16 4.13 -17.75
C MET A 272 -2.67 4.31 -17.61
N VAL A 273 -3.20 4.15 -16.40
CA VAL A 273 -4.61 4.39 -16.12
C VAL A 273 -5.00 5.85 -16.36
N LEU A 274 -4.17 6.83 -15.96
CA LEU A 274 -4.45 8.24 -16.19
C LEU A 274 -4.41 8.61 -17.68
N VAL A 275 -3.73 7.88 -18.55
CA VAL A 275 -3.88 8.07 -20.01
C VAL A 275 -5.34 7.83 -20.43
N GLU A 276 -6.04 6.87 -19.82
CA GLU A 276 -7.42 6.51 -20.16
C GLU A 276 -8.47 7.36 -19.42
N ARG A 277 -8.17 7.79 -18.19
CA ARG A 277 -9.12 8.46 -17.29
C ARG A 277 -8.53 9.63 -16.47
N GLY A 278 -7.54 10.34 -17.02
CA GLY A 278 -6.72 11.33 -16.31
C GLY A 278 -7.29 12.75 -16.20
N ARG A 279 -8.41 13.06 -16.85
CA ARG A 279 -9.09 14.36 -16.70
C ARG A 279 -10.42 14.17 -16.00
N PHE A 280 -10.66 14.85 -14.88
CA PHE A 280 -11.97 14.88 -14.25
C PHE A 280 -12.91 15.79 -15.04
N THR A 281 -14.09 15.28 -15.38
CA THR A 281 -15.16 16.04 -16.07
C THR A 281 -16.51 15.89 -15.38
N GLY A 282 -16.52 15.32 -14.18
CA GLY A 282 -17.72 15.14 -13.38
C GLY A 282 -18.29 16.46 -12.84
N ASP A 283 -19.50 16.36 -12.30
CA ASP A 283 -20.19 17.45 -11.63
C ASP A 283 -20.37 17.07 -10.16
N LEU A 284 -19.51 17.64 -9.32
CA LEU A 284 -19.49 17.35 -7.88
C LEU A 284 -20.78 17.79 -7.18
N ALA A 285 -21.39 18.89 -7.64
CA ALA A 285 -22.63 19.43 -7.06
C ALA A 285 -23.81 18.51 -7.37
N GLN A 286 -23.85 17.93 -8.57
CA GLN A 286 -24.90 16.98 -8.99
C GLN A 286 -24.55 15.52 -8.67
N GLY A 287 -23.40 15.27 -8.06
CA GLY A 287 -22.98 13.93 -7.64
C GLY A 287 -22.61 12.99 -8.78
N ARG A 288 -22.14 13.55 -9.91
CA ARG A 288 -21.63 12.76 -11.04
C ARG A 288 -20.12 12.69 -11.00
N TYR A 289 -19.59 11.47 -11.02
CA TYR A 289 -18.17 11.22 -11.20
C TYR A 289 -17.92 10.74 -12.63
N GLU A 290 -17.24 11.57 -13.42
CA GLU A 290 -16.91 11.27 -14.81
C GLU A 290 -15.47 11.69 -15.11
N THR A 291 -14.83 10.95 -16.01
CA THR A 291 -13.44 11.18 -16.41
C THR A 291 -13.29 11.02 -17.92
N ARG A 292 -12.26 11.68 -18.49
CA ARG A 292 -11.88 11.52 -19.90
C ARG A 292 -10.40 11.18 -20.04
N PRO A 293 -9.99 10.58 -21.18
CA PRO A 293 -8.58 10.31 -21.46
C PRO A 293 -7.71 11.56 -21.41
N ASP A 294 -6.47 11.40 -20.96
CA ASP A 294 -5.41 12.39 -21.06
C ASP A 294 -4.23 11.84 -21.88
N LEU A 295 -4.30 12.03 -23.20
CA LEU A 295 -3.27 11.54 -24.11
C LEU A 295 -1.93 12.29 -23.94
N GLY A 296 -1.94 13.46 -23.28
CA GLY A 296 -0.72 14.19 -22.95
C GLY A 296 0.18 13.43 -21.97
N LEU A 297 -0.36 12.44 -21.25
CA LEU A 297 0.39 11.57 -20.35
C LEU A 297 1.09 10.41 -21.05
N ILE A 298 0.84 10.16 -22.34
CA ILE A 298 1.49 9.06 -23.08
C ILE A 298 3.02 9.21 -23.07
N PRO A 299 3.61 10.36 -23.49
CA PRO A 299 5.06 10.53 -23.48
C PRO A 299 5.67 10.47 -22.07
N VAL A 300 4.95 10.91 -21.05
CA VAL A 300 5.38 10.83 -19.64
C VAL A 300 5.48 9.38 -19.19
N THR A 301 4.41 8.62 -19.43
CA THR A 301 4.28 7.21 -19.06
C THR A 301 5.35 6.38 -19.77
N GLU A 302 5.57 6.63 -21.06
CA GLU A 302 6.62 6.00 -21.86
C GLU A 302 8.02 6.24 -21.27
N ARG A 303 8.39 7.51 -21.01
CA ARG A 303 9.70 7.83 -20.41
C ARG A 303 9.90 7.15 -19.05
N PHE A 304 8.87 7.13 -18.21
CA PHE A 304 8.96 6.51 -16.89
C PHE A 304 9.10 4.97 -16.99
N LEU A 305 8.34 4.34 -17.91
CA LEU A 305 8.47 2.91 -18.20
C LEU A 305 9.85 2.56 -18.74
N GLU A 306 10.39 3.35 -19.67
CA GLU A 306 11.75 3.15 -20.18
C GLU A 306 12.80 3.20 -19.08
N ALA A 307 12.74 4.20 -18.20
CA ALA A 307 13.64 4.29 -17.06
C ALA A 307 13.48 3.08 -16.12
N THR A 308 12.26 2.60 -15.93
CA THR A 308 11.96 1.43 -15.11
C THR A 308 12.51 0.15 -15.74
N VAL A 309 12.32 -0.09 -17.04
CA VAL A 309 12.85 -1.26 -17.76
C VAL A 309 14.38 -1.30 -17.74
N ARG A 310 15.06 -0.14 -17.79
CA ARG A 310 16.52 -0.08 -17.65
C ARG A 310 17.02 -0.61 -16.31
N GLN A 311 16.24 -0.40 -15.24
CA GLN A 311 16.56 -0.90 -13.90
C GLN A 311 16.03 -2.32 -13.66
N TYR A 312 14.87 -2.63 -14.24
CA TYR A 312 14.12 -3.87 -14.05
C TYR A 312 13.71 -4.45 -15.41
N PRO A 313 14.61 -5.21 -16.09
CA PRO A 313 14.34 -5.73 -17.43
C PRO A 313 13.11 -6.63 -17.54
N ASN A 314 12.63 -7.20 -16.43
CA ASN A 314 11.40 -7.98 -16.37
C ASN A 314 10.11 -7.15 -16.55
N GLU A 315 10.19 -5.82 -16.56
CA GLU A 315 9.05 -4.92 -16.86
C GLU A 315 8.86 -4.68 -18.36
N ARG A 316 9.70 -5.29 -19.22
CA ARG A 316 9.68 -5.08 -20.68
C ARG A 316 8.33 -5.38 -21.32
N ASP A 317 7.66 -6.45 -20.88
CA ASP A 317 6.36 -6.86 -21.42
C ASP A 317 5.27 -5.84 -21.11
N ILE A 318 5.32 -5.22 -19.93
CA ILE A 318 4.39 -4.16 -19.53
C ILE A 318 4.62 -2.92 -20.40
N HIS A 319 5.88 -2.56 -20.67
CA HIS A 319 6.20 -1.47 -21.57
C HIS A 319 5.68 -1.74 -23.00
N ALA A 320 5.87 -2.96 -23.52
CA ALA A 320 5.34 -3.34 -24.83
C ALA A 320 3.82 -3.24 -24.91
N ARG A 321 3.11 -3.74 -23.88
CA ARG A 321 1.65 -3.65 -23.78
C ARG A 321 1.17 -2.21 -23.71
N PHE A 322 1.86 -1.36 -22.95
CA PHE A 322 1.55 0.06 -22.90
C PHE A 322 1.67 0.72 -24.28
N LEU A 323 2.75 0.47 -25.03
CA LEU A 323 2.92 1.02 -26.37
C LEU A 323 1.79 0.57 -27.32
N ALA A 324 1.39 -0.69 -27.27
CA ALA A 324 0.26 -1.21 -28.05
C ALA A 324 -1.07 -0.50 -27.70
N VAL A 325 -1.34 -0.30 -26.41
CA VAL A 325 -2.52 0.44 -25.95
C VAL A 325 -2.46 1.92 -26.37
N ALA A 326 -1.30 2.56 -26.26
CA ALA A 326 -1.08 3.94 -26.68
C ALA A 326 -1.33 4.13 -28.18
N ILE A 327 -0.89 3.20 -29.03
CA ILE A 327 -1.15 3.20 -30.48
C ILE A 327 -2.65 3.29 -30.77
N ARG A 328 -3.47 2.48 -30.10
CA ARG A 328 -4.93 2.49 -30.23
C ARG A 328 -5.52 3.83 -29.82
N PHE A 329 -5.08 4.41 -28.70
CA PHE A 329 -5.57 5.71 -28.23
C PHE A 329 -5.23 6.85 -29.18
N LEU A 330 -3.97 6.90 -29.66
CA LEU A 330 -3.50 7.90 -30.60
C LEU A 330 -4.24 7.79 -31.94
N THR A 331 -4.41 6.58 -32.46
CA THR A 331 -5.19 6.33 -33.69
C THR A 331 -6.62 6.83 -33.56
N ARG A 332 -7.31 6.50 -32.45
CA ARG A 332 -8.70 6.95 -32.21
C ARG A 332 -8.81 8.46 -32.07
N ALA A 333 -7.76 9.13 -31.62
CA ALA A 333 -7.68 10.59 -31.55
C ALA A 333 -7.29 11.25 -32.88
N GLY A 334 -7.02 10.46 -33.94
CA GLY A 334 -6.56 10.96 -35.23
C GLY A 334 -5.06 11.26 -35.31
N ASP A 335 -4.27 10.94 -34.28
CA ASP A 335 -2.83 11.13 -34.26
C ASP A 335 -2.10 9.93 -34.86
N ALA A 336 -2.14 9.83 -36.18
CA ALA A 336 -1.49 8.76 -36.94
C ALA A 336 0.05 8.80 -36.83
N GLU A 337 0.63 10.00 -36.71
CA GLU A 337 2.07 10.16 -36.55
C GLU A 337 2.54 9.65 -35.18
N GLY A 338 1.87 10.07 -34.10
CA GLY A 338 2.14 9.59 -32.75
C GLY A 338 1.98 8.07 -32.65
N ALA A 339 0.93 7.51 -33.24
CA ALA A 339 0.73 6.05 -33.30
C ALA A 339 1.90 5.35 -34.00
N ARG A 340 2.36 5.86 -35.14
CA ARG A 340 3.49 5.29 -35.89
C ARG A 340 4.81 5.38 -35.10
N GLN A 341 5.07 6.51 -34.44
CA GLN A 341 6.25 6.66 -33.57
C GLN A 341 6.28 5.61 -32.45
N ARG A 342 5.12 5.33 -31.82
CA ARG A 342 5.02 4.31 -30.76
C ARG A 342 5.18 2.90 -31.30
N TYR A 343 4.70 2.63 -32.51
CA TYR A 343 4.94 1.38 -33.19
C TYR A 343 6.42 1.16 -33.50
N ASP A 344 7.12 2.18 -33.98
CA ASP A 344 8.57 2.12 -34.21
C ASP A 344 9.32 1.86 -32.89
N ARG A 345 8.88 2.50 -31.79
CA ARG A 345 9.44 2.22 -30.46
C ARG A 345 9.17 0.78 -30.00
N LEU A 346 7.97 0.26 -30.25
CA LEU A 346 7.61 -1.12 -29.95
C LEU A 346 8.45 -2.11 -30.77
N ARG A 347 8.72 -1.81 -32.05
CA ARG A 347 9.63 -2.60 -32.90
C ARG A 347 11.05 -2.62 -32.37
N GLN A 348 11.57 -1.48 -31.93
CA GLN A 348 12.88 -1.40 -31.27
C GLN A 348 12.90 -2.23 -29.98
N LEU A 349 11.82 -2.16 -29.19
CA LEU A 349 11.68 -2.90 -27.95
C LEU A 349 11.53 -4.41 -28.18
N ALA A 350 10.90 -4.88 -29.25
CA ALA A 350 10.79 -6.30 -29.56
C ALA A 350 12.09 -6.87 -30.16
N GLY A 351 12.76 -6.08 -31.02
CA GLY A 351 13.85 -6.55 -31.87
C GLY A 351 13.39 -7.69 -32.79
N GLN A 352 14.32 -8.58 -33.15
CA GLN A 352 14.00 -9.82 -33.89
C GLN A 352 13.65 -10.99 -32.97
N ARG A 353 13.33 -10.72 -31.70
CA ARG A 353 13.19 -11.74 -30.66
C ARG A 353 11.76 -12.00 -30.23
N HIS A 354 10.83 -11.10 -30.53
CA HIS A 354 9.45 -11.20 -30.09
C HIS A 354 8.50 -10.99 -31.25
N TYR A 355 7.36 -11.68 -31.21
CA TYR A 355 6.29 -11.48 -32.17
C TYR A 355 5.63 -10.11 -31.99
N LEU A 356 5.38 -9.41 -33.10
CA LEU A 356 4.63 -8.16 -33.15
C LEU A 356 3.55 -8.24 -34.24
N PRO A 357 2.28 -7.97 -33.92
CA PRO A 357 1.23 -7.82 -34.91
C PRO A 357 1.43 -6.53 -35.74
N PRO A 358 0.83 -6.45 -36.94
CA PRO A 358 0.85 -5.23 -37.76
C PRO A 358 0.27 -4.01 -37.02
N LEU A 359 0.71 -2.81 -37.42
CA LEU A 359 0.26 -1.54 -36.84
C LEU A 359 -1.27 -1.41 -36.93
N GLU A 360 -1.86 -1.81 -38.05
CA GLU A 360 -3.29 -1.72 -38.32
C GLU A 360 -4.10 -2.54 -37.32
N GLN A 361 -3.58 -3.70 -36.91
CA GLN A 361 -4.20 -4.57 -35.92
C GLN A 361 -4.17 -3.94 -34.53
N LEU A 362 -3.01 -3.41 -34.11
CA LEU A 362 -2.88 -2.68 -32.85
C LEU A 362 -3.74 -1.41 -32.82
N ALA A 363 -3.83 -0.70 -33.96
CA ALA A 363 -4.66 0.48 -34.14
C ALA A 363 -6.15 0.18 -34.00
N ALA A 364 -6.61 -0.99 -34.46
CA ALA A 364 -7.96 -1.50 -34.21
C ALA A 364 -8.21 -1.89 -32.74
N GLY A 365 -7.14 -2.04 -31.94
CA GLY A 365 -7.19 -2.48 -30.55
C GLY A 365 -7.17 -3.98 -30.39
N GLU A 366 -6.74 -4.72 -31.42
CA GLU A 366 -6.61 -6.16 -31.41
C GLU A 366 -5.18 -6.53 -30.94
N ILE A 367 -5.06 -6.97 -29.69
CA ILE A 367 -3.79 -7.45 -29.13
C ILE A 367 -3.90 -8.98 -29.01
N PRO A 368 -3.22 -9.77 -29.86
CA PRO A 368 -3.32 -11.23 -29.83
C PRO A 368 -2.64 -11.82 -28.58
N GLU A 369 -2.97 -13.06 -28.22
CA GLU A 369 -2.43 -13.72 -27.02
C GLU A 369 -0.91 -13.93 -27.09
N ASP A 370 -0.40 -14.17 -28.29
CA ASP A 370 1.02 -14.32 -28.58
C ASP A 370 1.76 -12.98 -28.71
N PHE A 371 1.07 -11.85 -28.49
CA PHE A 371 1.68 -10.53 -28.49
C PHE A 371 2.91 -10.49 -27.59
N PHE A 372 4.03 -10.10 -28.17
CA PHE A 372 5.31 -9.96 -27.48
C PHE A 372 5.84 -11.27 -26.87
N GLN A 373 5.35 -12.44 -27.31
CA GLN A 373 5.96 -13.73 -26.97
C GLN A 373 7.31 -13.90 -27.68
N PRO A 374 8.30 -14.57 -27.05
CA PRO A 374 9.57 -14.88 -27.69
C PRO A 374 9.39 -15.71 -28.97
N LEU A 375 10.05 -15.32 -30.05
CA LEU A 375 10.12 -16.10 -31.27
C LEU A 375 11.03 -17.32 -31.07
N PRO A 376 10.72 -18.46 -31.73
CA PRO A 376 11.61 -19.61 -31.71
C PRO A 376 13.01 -19.21 -32.22
N PRO A 377 14.08 -19.84 -31.69
CA PRO A 377 15.43 -19.57 -32.16
C PRO A 377 15.53 -19.87 -33.66
N PRO A 378 16.39 -19.13 -34.40
CA PRO A 378 16.63 -19.44 -35.80
C PRO A 378 17.14 -20.90 -35.93
N PRO A 379 16.78 -21.61 -37.01
CA PRO A 379 17.30 -22.95 -37.24
C PRO A 379 18.84 -22.90 -37.25
N PRO A 380 19.52 -23.96 -36.74
CA PRO A 380 20.98 -24.01 -36.75
C PRO A 380 21.48 -23.82 -38.19
N ALA A 381 22.54 -23.01 -38.36
CA ALA A 381 23.16 -22.81 -39.67
C ALA A 381 23.50 -24.18 -40.28
N ALA A 382 23.06 -24.41 -41.51
CA ALA A 382 23.35 -25.65 -42.22
C ALA A 382 24.88 -25.87 -42.18
N ALA A 383 25.30 -27.05 -41.71
CA ALA A 383 26.71 -27.42 -41.75
C ALA A 383 27.20 -27.26 -43.20
N PRO A 384 28.37 -26.64 -43.42
CA PRO A 384 28.92 -26.57 -44.77
C PRO A 384 29.01 -27.99 -45.33
N PRO A 385 28.69 -28.20 -46.62
CA PRO A 385 28.79 -29.53 -47.21
C PRO A 385 30.19 -30.05 -46.96
N ALA A 386 30.28 -31.27 -46.41
CA ALA A 386 31.54 -31.97 -46.31
C ALA A 386 32.09 -32.06 -47.74
N GLY A 387 33.22 -31.41 -47.99
CA GLY A 387 33.86 -31.47 -49.30
C GLY A 387 34.27 -32.91 -49.59
N ASP A 388 33.82 -33.42 -50.73
CA ASP A 388 34.25 -34.70 -51.33
C ASP A 388 35.71 -34.63 -51.82
#